data_AF-A0A920ECN1-F1
#
_entry.id   AF-A0A920ECN1-F1
#
_cell.length_a   1.000
_cell.length_b   1.000
_cell.length_c   1.000
_cell.angle_alpha   90.00
_cell.angle_beta   90.00
_cell.angle_gamma   90.00
#
_symmetry.space_group_name_H-M   'P 1'
#
loop_
_entity.id
_entity.type
_entity.pdbx_description
1 polymer ?
#
loop_
_entity_poly.entity_id
_entity_poly.type
_entity_poly.pdbx_seq_one_letter_code
_entity_poly.pdbx_strand_id
1 'polypeptide(L)' 'MMGYTPVFGDQVRFVLLGGAEIGTDTLLRWYVLHVLMLPLLQLSLWQFTFGE' A
#
# COMPACT_ATOMS: atom_id res chain seq x y z
N MET A 1 -11.28 16.00 6.98
CA MET A 1 -10.91 16.03 8.41
C MET A 1 -9.98 14.85 8.71
N MET A 2 -8.67 15.01 8.51
CA MET A 2 -7.64 14.03 8.92
C MET A 2 -6.31 14.76 9.15
N GLY A 3 -6.37 15.82 9.96
CA GLY A 3 -5.23 16.19 10.79
C GLY A 3 -5.22 15.27 12.02
N TYR A 4 -4.08 15.15 12.70
CA TYR A 4 -3.87 14.41 13.96
C TYR A 4 -3.20 13.02 13.87
N THR A 5 -2.06 12.93 13.19
CA THR A 5 -0.92 12.10 13.68
C THR A 5 0.38 12.91 13.64
N PRO A 6 0.64 13.76 14.66
CA PRO A 6 1.64 14.84 14.58
C PRO A 6 3.12 14.42 14.69
N VAL A 7 3.43 13.12 14.81
CA VAL A 7 4.83 12.65 14.93
C VAL A 7 5.27 11.76 13.76
N PHE A 8 4.36 10.97 13.19
CA PHE A 8 4.66 10.03 12.09
C PHE A 8 3.85 10.28 10.82
N GLY A 9 2.96 11.28 10.80
CA GLY A 9 2.06 11.54 9.68
C GLY A 9 2.79 11.83 8.37
N ASP A 10 3.87 12.61 8.41
CA ASP A 10 4.67 12.93 7.21
C ASP A 10 5.53 11.76 6.73
N GLN A 11 6.11 10.98 7.65
CA GLN A 11 6.92 9.81 7.29
C GLN A 11 6.06 8.68 6.73
N VAL A 12 4.88 8.45 7.31
CA VAL A 12 3.90 7.49 6.80
C VAL A 12 3.35 7.97 5.45
N ARG A 13 3.09 9.27 5.27
CA ARG A 13 2.76 9.84 3.95
C ARG A 13 3.88 9.62 2.95
N PHE A 14 5.13 9.84 3.32
CA PHE A 14 6.28 9.67 2.43
C PHE A 14 6.48 8.20 2.03
N VAL A 15 6.29 7.26 2.95
CA VAL A 15 6.35 5.81 2.66
C VAL A 15 5.19 5.36 1.79
N LEU A 16 3.96 5.81 2.08
CA LEU A 16 2.76 5.48 1.29
C LEU A 16 2.77 6.15 -0.09
N LEU A 17 3.23 7.39 -0.21
CA LEU A 17 3.33 8.10 -1.49
C LEU A 17 4.61 7.76 -2.26
N GLY A 18 5.64 7.24 -1.58
CA GLY A 18 6.94 6.93 -2.18
C GLY A 18 7.75 8.15 -2.63
N GLY A 19 7.30 9.37 -2.29
CA GLY A 19 7.86 10.65 -2.72
C GLY A 19 7.09 11.85 -2.13
N ALA A 20 7.61 13.06 -2.33
CA ALA A 20 7.02 14.31 -1.82
C ALA A 20 5.79 14.79 -2.61
N GLU A 21 5.63 14.33 -3.85
CA GLU A 21 4.52 14.63 -4.77
C GLU A 21 3.90 13.36 -5.34
N ILE A 22 2.60 13.42 -5.64
CA ILE A 22 1.86 12.34 -6.29
C ILE A 22 2.14 12.41 -7.80
N GLY A 23 3.08 11.59 -8.26
CA GLY A 23 3.47 11.51 -9.67
C GLY A 23 3.18 10.15 -10.31
N THR A 24 3.60 9.99 -11.56
CA THR A 24 3.48 8.73 -12.32
C THR A 24 4.20 7.58 -11.62
N ASP A 25 5.35 7.83 -10.99
CA ASP A 25 6.09 6.84 -10.21
C ASP A 25 5.32 6.32 -9.00
N THR A 26 4.60 7.19 -8.28
CA THR A 26 3.71 6.79 -7.18
C THR A 26 2.58 5.91 -7.71
N LEU A 27 1.98 6.28 -8.84
CA LEU A 27 0.89 5.53 -9.48
C LEU A 27 1.35 4.12 -9.89
N LEU A 28 2.57 4.00 -10.43
CA LEU A 28 3.17 2.71 -10.80
C LEU A 28 3.47 1.85 -9.58
N ARG A 29 4.00 2.42 -8.49
CA ARG A 29 4.25 1.68 -7.23
C ARG A 29 2.96 1.14 -6.62
N TRP A 30 1.91 1.97 -6.56
CA TRP A 30 0.59 1.53 -6.10
C TRP A 30 -0.03 0.49 -7.02
N TYR A 31 0.15 0.62 -8.34
CA TYR A 31 -0.30 -0.38 -9.30
C TYR A 31 0.39 -1.73 -9.09
N VAL A 32 1.71 -1.76 -8.92
CA VAL A 32 2.45 -3.00 -8.64
C VAL A 32 2.02 -3.60 -7.30
N LEU A 33 1.89 -2.78 -6.25
CA LEU A 33 1.42 -3.25 -4.95
C LEU A 33 0.01 -3.85 -5.05
N HIS A 34 -0.89 -3.20 -5.79
CA HIS A 34 -2.28 -3.62 -5.94
C HIS A 34 -2.45 -4.84 -6.85
N VAL A 35 -1.70 -4.95 -7.94
CA VAL A 35 -1.89 -6.01 -8.95
C VAL A 35 -1.03 -7.24 -8.69
N LEU A 36 0.10 -7.08 -7.98
CA LEU A 36 0.97 -8.20 -7.63
C LEU A 36 0.79 -8.58 -6.16
N MET A 37 1.07 -7.65 -5.24
CA MET A 37 1.20 -7.97 -3.81
C MET A 37 -0.14 -8.33 -3.15
N LEU A 38 -1.18 -7.51 -3.31
CA LEU A 38 -2.49 -7.75 -2.70
C LEU A 38 -3.17 -9.05 -3.19
N PRO A 39 -3.25 -9.35 -4.50
CA PRO A 39 -3.88 -10.58 -4.97
C PRO A 39 -3.06 -11.83 -4.61
N LEU A 40 -1.73 -11.75 -4.51
CA LEU A 40 -0.93 -12.87 -3.99
C LEU A 40 -1.20 -13.10 -2.50
N LEU A 41 -1.30 -12.04 -1.70
CA LEU A 41 -1.68 -12.12 -0.28
C LEU A 41 -3.08 -12.70 -0.13
N GLN A 42 -4.06 -12.23 -0.92
CA GLN A 42 -5.41 -12.76 -0.92
C GLN A 42 -5.44 -14.23 -1.33
N LEU A 43 -4.70 -14.62 -2.38
CA LEU A 43 -4.59 -16.00 -2.82
C LEU A 43 -3.96 -16.89 -1.73
N SER A 44 -2.88 -16.42 -1.09
CA SER A 44 -2.25 -17.16 0.02
C SER A 44 -3.19 -17.31 1.22
N LEU A 45 -3.89 -16.24 1.60
CA LEU A 45 -4.84 -16.25 2.70
C LEU A 45 -6.03 -17.15 2.39
N TRP A 46 -6.53 -17.08 1.16
CA TRP A 46 -7.58 -17.97 0.67
C TRP A 46 -7.12 -19.43 0.70
N GLN A 47 -5.90 -19.73 0.25
CA GLN A 47 -5.31 -21.07 0.34
C GLN A 47 -5.23 -21.57 1.78
N PHE A 48 -4.78 -20.73 2.74
CA PHE A 48 -4.74 -21.11 4.15
C PHE A 48 -6.13 -21.28 4.79
N THR A 49 -7.17 -20.64 4.24
CA THR A 49 -8.53 -20.66 4.81
C THR A 49 -9.41 -21.75 4.18
N PHE A 50 -9.17 -22.13 2.91
CA PHE A 50 -10.04 -23.00 2.13
C PHE A 50 -9.30 -24.13 1.40
N GLY A 51 -7.97 -24.11 1.33
CA GLY A 51 -7.16 -25.15 0.70
C GLY A 51 -6.77 -26.20 1.73
N GLU A 52 -7.70 -27.11 2.03
CA GLU A 52 -7.59 -28.24 2.98
C GLU A 52 -7.19 -27.87 4.43
#